data_AF-A0A434CVW0-F1
#
_entry.id   AF-A0A434CVW0-F1
#
_cell.length_a   1.000
_cell.length_b   1.000
_cell.length_c   1.000
_cell.angle_alpha   90.00
_cell.angle_beta   90.00
_cell.angle_gamma   90.00
#
_symmetry.space_group_name_H-M   'P 1'
#
loop_
_entity.id
_entity.type
_entity.pdbx_description
1 polymer ?
#
loop_
_entity_poly.entity_id
_entity_poly.type
_entity_poly.pdbx_seq_one_letter_code
_entity_poly.pdbx_strand_id
1 'polypeptide(L)'
;MGSARDIQLDALRAIAVTMVLYSHFFAEGPSFWGHIGVRLFFVLSGFLITRLLLEARSATEFETGPALRSFYIRRMLRIFPPYFAVLGFVWLVDLDQSRGSLVWHALYLSNFWYALHNNWNPWVLGHFWSLSIEEQFYLAWPLVVLLAPRRRFEAICIAVIALSLA
;
A
#
# COMPACT_ATOMS: atom_id res chain seq x y z
N MET A 1 -20.22 -17.48 -4.10
CA MET A 1 -19.37 -18.15 -3.07
C MET A 1 -18.55 -17.06 -2.40
N GLY A 2 -18.85 -16.75 -1.13
CA GLY A 2 -18.10 -15.74 -0.39
C GLY A 2 -16.63 -16.11 -0.34
N SER A 3 -15.74 -15.18 -0.67
CA SER A 3 -14.29 -15.35 -0.55
C SER A 3 -14.00 -15.88 0.85
N ALA A 4 -13.62 -17.17 0.93
CA ALA A 4 -13.16 -17.75 2.17
C ALA A 4 -11.92 -16.96 2.59
N ARG A 5 -11.96 -16.41 3.80
CA ARG A 5 -10.84 -15.68 4.38
C ARG A 5 -9.61 -16.58 4.36
N ASP A 6 -8.55 -16.15 3.67
CA ASP A 6 -7.33 -16.92 3.54
C ASP A 6 -6.48 -16.75 4.81
N ILE A 7 -6.72 -17.64 5.79
CA ILE A 7 -6.10 -17.60 7.12
C ILE A 7 -4.57 -17.67 7.02
N GLN A 8 -4.05 -18.39 6.03
CA GLN A 8 -2.61 -18.57 5.85
C GLN A 8 -1.95 -17.24 5.45
N LEU A 9 -2.56 -16.50 4.52
CA LEU A 9 -2.07 -15.19 4.10
C LEU A 9 -2.27 -14.13 5.20
N ASP A 10 -3.32 -14.25 6.01
CA ASP A 10 -3.51 -13.40 7.19
C ASP A 10 -2.42 -13.62 8.25
N ALA A 11 -2.08 -14.87 8.53
CA ALA A 11 -1.00 -15.21 9.47
C ALA A 11 0.34 -14.67 8.98
N LEU A 12 0.63 -14.78 7.69
CA LEU A 12 1.86 -14.26 7.11
C LEU A 12 1.92 -12.72 7.17
N ARG A 13 0.79 -12.03 6.98
CA ARG A 13 0.69 -10.59 7.22
C ARG A 13 0.90 -10.22 8.68
N ALA A 14 0.35 -11.00 9.61
CA ALA A 14 0.56 -10.78 11.03
C ALA A 14 2.04 -10.92 11.42
N ILE A 15 2.76 -11.89 10.85
CA ILE A 15 4.21 -12.04 11.01
C ILE A 15 4.94 -10.83 10.45
N ALA A 16 4.60 -10.40 9.22
CA ALA A 16 5.20 -9.24 8.58
C ALA A 16 5.04 -7.96 9.43
N VAL A 17 3.83 -7.68 9.91
CA VAL A 17 3.56 -6.52 10.78
C VAL A 17 4.31 -6.64 12.11
N THR A 18 4.36 -7.82 12.71
CA THR A 18 5.12 -8.05 13.96
C THR A 18 6.60 -7.71 13.78
N MET A 19 7.21 -8.10 12.65
CA MET A 19 8.61 -7.75 12.34
C MET A 19 8.81 -6.23 12.20
N VAL A 20 7.84 -5.52 11.61
CA VAL A 20 7.87 -4.06 11.50
C VAL A 20 7.74 -3.39 12.86
N LEU A 21 6.81 -3.85 13.70
CA LEU A 21 6.64 -3.35 15.06
C LEU A 21 7.91 -3.60 15.89
N TYR A 22 8.51 -4.79 15.79
CA TYR A 22 9.78 -5.09 16.45
C TYR A 22 10.86 -4.05 16.09
N SER A 23 10.99 -3.73 14.80
CA SER A 23 11.95 -2.74 14.33
C SER A 23 11.71 -1.32 14.86
N HIS A 24 10.47 -0.94 15.15
CA HIS A 24 10.16 0.42 15.61
C HIS A 24 10.24 0.58 17.12
N PHE A 25 9.96 -0.49 17.88
CA PHE A 25 9.85 -0.42 19.34
C PHE A 25 11.04 -1.05 20.10
N PHE A 26 11.76 -2.00 19.49
CA PHE A 26 12.74 -2.81 20.21
C PHE A 26 14.13 -2.86 19.56
N ALA A 27 14.26 -2.49 18.28
CA ALA A 27 15.55 -2.50 17.61
C ALA A 27 16.32 -1.20 17.88
N GLU A 28 17.58 -1.32 18.31
CA GLU A 28 18.51 -0.21 18.42
C GLU A 28 19.17 0.03 17.05
N GLY A 29 18.47 0.79 16.19
CA GLY A 29 18.95 1.16 14.85
C GLY A 29 18.32 0.37 13.69
N PRO A 30 18.94 0.39 12.49
CA PRO A 30 18.37 -0.24 11.30
C PRO A 30 18.15 -1.75 11.50
N SER A 31 16.89 -2.19 11.40
CA SER A 31 16.53 -3.60 11.60
C SER A 31 16.37 -4.32 10.28
N PHE A 32 17.20 -5.35 10.06
CA PHE A 32 17.03 -6.29 8.95
C PHE A 32 15.63 -6.91 8.92
N TRP A 33 15.11 -7.28 10.10
CA TRP A 33 13.77 -7.86 10.25
C TRP A 33 12.66 -6.87 9.88
N GLY A 34 12.80 -5.59 10.28
CA GLY A 34 11.88 -4.54 9.87
C GLY A 34 11.81 -4.40 8.34
N HIS A 35 12.96 -4.39 7.67
CA HIS A 35 13.02 -4.32 6.21
C HIS A 35 12.38 -5.52 5.52
N ILE A 36 12.62 -6.74 6.02
CA ILE A 36 11.94 -7.94 5.52
C ILE A 36 10.43 -7.84 5.74
N GLY A 37 10.00 -7.41 6.93
CA GLY A 37 8.59 -7.25 7.27
C GLY A 37 7.86 -6.35 6.30
N VAL A 38 8.42 -5.16 6.00
CA VAL A 38 7.82 -4.22 5.03
C VAL A 38 7.77 -4.83 3.62
N ARG A 39 8.87 -5.46 3.16
CA ARG A 39 8.92 -6.09 1.82
C ARG A 39 7.89 -7.21 1.69
N LEU A 40 7.78 -8.06 2.71
CA LEU A 40 6.81 -9.15 2.75
C LEU A 40 5.38 -8.61 2.74
N PHE A 41 5.11 -7.55 3.51
CA PHE A 41 3.79 -6.90 3.51
C PHE A 41 3.40 -6.42 2.10
N PHE A 42 4.31 -5.74 1.39
CA PHE A 42 4.05 -5.28 0.01
C PHE A 42 3.84 -6.43 -0.97
N VAL A 43 4.64 -7.49 -0.91
CA VAL A 43 4.46 -8.67 -1.77
C VAL A 43 3.08 -9.31 -1.55
N LEU A 44 2.65 -9.44 -0.30
CA LEU A 44 1.35 -10.01 0.03
C LEU A 44 0.19 -9.11 -0.40
N SER A 45 0.30 -7.80 -0.20
CA SER A 45 -0.68 -6.83 -0.70
C SER A 45 -0.79 -6.93 -2.23
N GLY A 46 0.33 -6.92 -2.95
CA GLY A 46 0.36 -7.07 -4.40
C GLY A 46 -0.29 -8.37 -4.88
N PHE A 47 0.05 -9.51 -4.28
CA PHE A 47 -0.51 -10.81 -4.60
C PHE A 47 -2.04 -10.85 -4.39
N LEU A 48 -2.51 -10.45 -3.21
CA LEU A 48 -3.94 -10.48 -2.87
C LEU A 48 -4.78 -9.58 -3.77
N ILE A 49 -4.26 -8.40 -4.08
CA ILE A 49 -4.93 -7.44 -4.94
C ILE A 49 -5.01 -7.95 -6.36
N THR A 50 -3.91 -8.48 -6.89
CA THR A 50 -3.85 -9.05 -8.24
C THR A 50 -4.81 -10.23 -8.34
N ARG A 51 -4.80 -11.14 -7.36
CA ARG A 51 -5.73 -12.28 -7.28
C ARG A 51 -7.18 -11.81 -7.30
N LEU A 52 -7.54 -10.85 -6.44
CA LEU A 52 -8.91 -10.30 -6.37
C LEU A 52 -9.35 -9.70 -7.72
N LEU A 53 -8.46 -8.98 -8.40
CA LEU A 53 -8.74 -8.36 -9.70
C LEU A 53 -8.88 -9.40 -10.82
N LEU A 54 -8.05 -10.44 -10.82
CA LEU A 54 -8.13 -11.54 -11.78
C LEU A 54 -9.40 -12.37 -11.57
N GLU A 55 -9.78 -12.63 -10.32
CA GLU A 55 -11.06 -13.27 -9.96
C GLU A 55 -12.24 -12.44 -10.49
N ALA A 56 -12.24 -11.12 -10.25
CA ALA A 56 -13.26 -10.23 -10.79
C ALA A 56 -13.31 -10.26 -12.33
N ARG A 57 -12.15 -10.31 -12.99
CA ARG A 57 -12.03 -10.42 -14.46
C ARG A 57 -12.54 -11.74 -15.03
N SER A 58 -12.55 -12.81 -14.22
CA SER A 58 -13.07 -14.13 -14.63
C SER A 58 -14.56 -14.30 -14.41
N ALA A 59 -15.25 -13.33 -13.80
CA ALA A 59 -16.70 -13.40 -13.58
C ALA A 59 -17.47 -13.37 -14.91
N THR A 60 -18.59 -14.11 -14.97
CA THR A 60 -19.43 -14.24 -16.17
C THR A 60 -19.98 -12.90 -16.68
N GLU A 61 -20.28 -11.98 -15.77
CA GLU A 61 -20.79 -10.63 -16.04
C GLU A 61 -19.70 -9.57 -15.81
N PHE A 62 -18.48 -9.85 -16.28
CA PHE A 62 -17.37 -8.91 -16.07
C PHE A 62 -17.54 -7.64 -16.90
N GLU A 63 -17.67 -6.52 -16.21
CA GLU A 63 -17.55 -5.18 -16.77
C GLU A 63 -16.44 -4.40 -16.06
N THR A 64 -15.55 -3.78 -16.84
CA THR A 64 -14.36 -3.09 -16.29
C THR A 64 -14.73 -1.88 -15.42
N GLY A 65 -15.69 -1.06 -15.85
CA GLY A 65 -16.12 0.14 -15.11
C GLY A 65 -16.69 -0.18 -13.72
N PRO A 66 -17.71 -1.04 -13.60
CA PRO A 66 -18.23 -1.49 -12.32
C PRO A 66 -17.19 -2.19 -11.45
N ALA A 67 -16.33 -3.04 -12.02
CA ALA A 67 -15.27 -3.72 -11.26
C ALA A 67 -14.28 -2.72 -10.63
N LEU A 68 -13.82 -1.72 -11.40
CA LEU A 68 -12.97 -0.63 -10.89
C LEU A 68 -13.67 0.19 -9.81
N ARG A 69 -14.90 0.64 -10.07
CA ARG A 69 -15.68 1.43 -9.11
C ARG A 69 -15.84 0.68 -7.79
N SER A 70 -16.22 -0.59 -7.86
CA SER A 70 -16.41 -1.47 -6.71
C SER A 70 -15.10 -1.67 -5.94
N PHE A 71 -13.98 -1.81 -6.66
CA PHE A 71 -12.64 -1.93 -6.08
C PHE A 71 -12.20 -0.68 -5.31
N TYR A 72 -12.35 0.51 -5.90
CA TYR A 72 -11.92 1.77 -5.29
C TYR A 72 -12.79 2.15 -4.11
N ILE A 73 -14.13 2.08 -4.23
CA ILE A 73 -15.05 2.45 -3.15
C ILE A 73 -14.76 1.63 -1.89
N ARG A 74 -14.58 0.30 -2.01
CA ARG A 74 -14.28 -0.55 -0.85
C ARG A 74 -12.99 -0.16 -0.14
N ARG A 75 -11.96 0.25 -0.89
CA ARG A 75 -10.67 0.65 -0.31
C ARG A 75 -10.73 2.02 0.32
N MET A 76 -11.32 2.99 -0.39
CA MET A 76 -11.51 4.35 0.11
C MET A 76 -12.27 4.33 1.44
N LEU A 77 -13.40 3.61 1.51
CA LEU A 77 -14.19 3.50 2.75
C LEU A 77 -13.46 2.79 3.89
N ARG A 78 -12.46 1.95 3.58
CA ARG A 78 -11.66 1.24 4.59
C ARG A 78 -10.49 2.08 5.09
N ILE A 79 -9.84 2.83 4.21
CA ILE A 79 -8.54 3.47 4.48
C ILE A 79 -8.70 4.95 4.79
N PHE A 80 -9.52 5.67 4.02
CA PHE A 80 -9.61 7.12 4.14
C PHE A 80 -10.14 7.56 5.51
N PRO A 81 -11.21 6.94 6.09
CA PRO A 81 -11.70 7.38 7.39
C PRO A 81 -10.63 7.34 8.50
N PRO A 82 -9.93 6.20 8.77
CA PRO A 82 -8.89 6.20 9.80
C PRO A 82 -7.69 7.07 9.40
N TYR A 83 -7.33 7.13 8.12
CA TYR A 83 -6.18 7.91 7.65
C TYR A 83 -6.36 9.41 7.89
N PHE A 84 -7.46 9.98 7.40
CA PHE A 84 -7.75 11.40 7.56
C PHE A 84 -8.10 11.76 9.00
N ALA A 85 -8.62 10.83 9.80
CA ALA A 85 -8.79 11.04 11.24
C ALA A 85 -7.44 11.26 11.94
N VAL A 86 -6.42 10.43 11.63
CA VAL A 86 -5.07 10.61 12.18
C VAL A 86 -4.44 11.91 11.68
N LEU A 87 -4.55 12.22 10.38
CA LEU A 87 -4.03 13.49 9.86
C LEU A 87 -4.70 14.71 10.51
N GLY A 88 -6.01 14.67 10.71
CA GLY A 88 -6.76 15.72 11.40
C GLY A 88 -6.32 15.88 12.86
N PHE A 89 -6.08 14.76 13.55
CA PHE A 89 -5.54 14.76 14.91
C PHE A 89 -4.14 15.41 14.96
N VAL A 90 -3.24 14.98 14.08
CA VAL A 90 -1.86 15.53 13.99
C VAL A 90 -1.89 17.03 13.70
N TRP A 91 -2.76 17.49 12.80
CA TRP A 91 -2.95 18.90 12.50
C TRP A 91 -3.41 19.73 13.72
N LEU A 92 -4.38 19.19 14.48
CA LEU A 92 -4.94 19.82 15.67
C LEU A 92 -3.89 20.01 16.77
N VAL A 93 -3.10 18.96 17.05
CA VAL A 93 -2.13 18.95 18.16
C VAL A 93 -0.74 19.45 17.76
N ASP A 94 -0.51 19.70 16.47
CA ASP A 94 0.78 20.08 15.88
C ASP A 94 1.92 19.13 16.30
N LEU A 95 1.64 17.83 16.21
CA LEU A 95 2.56 16.80 16.69
C LEU A 95 3.90 16.94 15.96
N ASP A 96 4.98 17.11 16.72
CA ASP A 96 6.34 17.21 16.17
C ASP A 96 6.53 18.31 15.11
N GLN A 97 5.79 19.43 15.23
CA GLN A 97 5.82 20.56 14.28
C GLN A 97 5.53 20.16 12.82
N SER A 98 4.72 19.11 12.64
CA SER A 98 4.54 18.42 11.37
C SER A 98 3.60 19.13 10.37
N ARG A 99 3.01 20.28 10.73
CA ARG A 99 2.06 20.99 9.85
C ARG A 99 2.58 21.27 8.44
N GLY A 100 3.88 21.50 8.28
CA GLY A 100 4.52 21.73 6.98
C GLY A 100 4.51 20.52 6.05
N SER A 101 4.50 19.28 6.58
CA SER A 101 4.51 18.06 5.77
C SER A 101 3.11 17.47 5.54
N LEU A 102 2.09 17.93 6.27
CA LEU A 102 0.73 17.36 6.22
C LEU A 102 0.09 17.39 4.83
N VAL A 103 0.38 18.40 4.00
CA VAL A 103 -0.14 18.45 2.62
C VAL A 103 0.39 17.28 1.79
N TRP A 104 1.67 16.92 1.96
CA TRP A 104 2.27 15.77 1.29
C TRP A 104 1.67 14.45 1.76
N HIS A 105 1.41 14.33 3.06
CA HIS A 105 0.72 13.17 3.62
C HIS A 105 -0.72 13.06 3.08
N ALA A 106 -1.50 14.14 3.14
CA ALA A 106 -2.89 14.17 2.66
C ALA A 106 -3.04 13.78 1.18
N LEU A 107 -2.03 14.07 0.35
CA LEU A 107 -1.99 13.71 -1.06
C LEU A 107 -1.38 12.32 -1.34
N TYR A 108 -1.06 11.53 -0.31
CA TYR A 108 -0.34 10.26 -0.43
C TYR A 108 1.00 10.40 -1.17
N LEU A 109 1.74 11.48 -0.87
CA LEU A 109 3.07 11.80 -1.42
C LEU A 109 4.17 11.78 -0.35
N SER A 110 3.93 11.12 0.79
CA SER A 110 4.86 11.08 1.92
C SER A 110 6.24 10.51 1.52
N ASN A 111 6.26 9.51 0.65
CA ASN A 111 7.48 8.91 0.12
C ASN A 111 8.34 9.94 -0.65
N PHE A 112 7.73 10.85 -1.41
CA PHE A 112 8.44 11.91 -2.10
C PHE A 112 8.96 12.97 -1.14
N TRP A 113 8.16 13.36 -0.14
CA TRP A 113 8.59 14.31 0.89
C TRP A 113 9.88 13.86 1.57
N TYR A 114 9.91 12.64 2.10
CA TYR A 114 11.08 12.11 2.80
C TYR A 114 12.28 11.90 1.85
N ALA A 115 12.04 11.49 0.60
CA ALA A 115 13.11 11.37 -0.39
C ALA A 115 13.75 12.72 -0.75
N LEU A 116 12.95 13.78 -0.93
CA LEU A 116 13.43 15.11 -1.28
C LEU A 116 14.18 15.79 -0.14
N HIS A 117 13.77 15.57 1.11
CA HIS A 117 14.40 16.17 2.29
C HIS A 117 15.60 15.38 2.79
N ASN A 118 15.79 14.15 2.30
CA ASN A 118 16.86 13.22 2.68
C ASN A 118 17.01 13.07 4.21
N ASN A 119 15.88 13.11 4.91
CA ASN A 119 15.79 12.89 6.35
C ASN A 119 14.42 12.32 6.67
N TRP A 120 14.29 11.69 7.83
CA TRP A 120 13.04 11.07 8.27
C TRP A 120 12.31 11.92 9.33
N ASN A 121 12.47 13.24 9.29
CA ASN A 121 11.81 14.16 10.22
C ASN A 121 10.50 14.71 9.60
N PRO A 122 9.36 14.71 10.31
CA PRO A 122 9.10 14.11 11.62
C PRO A 122 9.00 12.59 11.53
N TRP A 123 9.70 11.89 12.44
CA TRP A 123 9.74 10.41 12.45
C TRP A 123 8.37 9.82 12.78
N VAL A 124 7.58 10.52 13.60
CA VAL A 124 6.25 10.08 14.01
C VAL A 124 5.30 9.87 12.82
N LEU A 125 5.49 10.60 11.72
CA LEU A 125 4.73 10.45 10.48
C LEU A 125 5.45 9.62 9.42
N GLY A 126 6.67 9.15 9.75
CA GLY A 126 7.58 8.45 8.85
C GLY A 126 6.84 7.33 8.12
N HIS A 127 6.19 6.46 8.88
CA HIS A 127 5.46 5.28 8.41
C HIS A 127 4.39 5.56 7.33
N PHE A 128 3.92 6.80 7.12
CA PHE A 128 3.02 7.11 6.00
C PHE A 128 3.66 6.94 4.62
N TRP A 129 4.99 6.86 4.52
CA TRP A 129 5.68 6.56 3.25
C TRP A 129 5.21 5.24 2.64
N SER A 130 5.05 4.18 3.45
CA SER A 130 4.69 2.86 2.96
C SER A 130 3.23 2.80 2.53
N LEU A 131 2.34 3.47 3.28
CA LEU A 131 0.94 3.62 2.92
C LEU A 131 0.75 4.46 1.65
N SER A 132 1.58 5.50 1.45
CA SER A 132 1.57 6.31 0.22
C SER A 132 1.90 5.46 -1.01
N ILE A 133 2.93 4.61 -0.92
CA ILE A 133 3.27 3.67 -1.99
C ILE A 133 2.14 2.67 -2.23
N GLU A 134 1.52 2.17 -1.16
CA GLU A 134 0.41 1.22 -1.27
C GLU A 134 -0.82 1.86 -1.96
N GLU A 135 -1.18 3.10 -1.64
CA GLU A 135 -2.28 3.82 -2.30
C GLU A 135 -1.96 4.13 -3.77
N GLN A 136 -0.71 4.50 -4.09
CA GLN A 136 -0.26 4.68 -5.48
C GLN A 136 -0.39 3.36 -6.27
N PHE A 137 -0.04 2.23 -5.66
CA PHE A 137 -0.25 0.91 -6.24
C PHE A 137 -1.74 0.59 -6.41
N TYR A 138 -2.59 0.98 -5.45
CA TYR A 138 -4.04 0.81 -5.55
C TYR A 138 -4.64 1.64 -6.68
N LEU A 139 -4.08 2.81 -6.96
CA LEU A 139 -4.51 3.64 -8.08
C LEU A 139 -4.09 3.03 -9.42
N ALA A 140 -2.82 2.67 -9.57
CA ALA A 140 -2.25 2.28 -10.87
C ALA A 140 -2.53 0.83 -11.26
N TRP A 141 -2.33 -0.12 -10.34
CA TRP A 141 -2.33 -1.55 -10.67
C TRP A 141 -3.68 -2.11 -11.16
N PRO A 142 -4.84 -1.72 -10.60
CA PRO A 142 -6.13 -2.17 -11.10
C PRO A 142 -6.40 -1.79 -12.55
N LEU A 143 -5.95 -0.59 -12.94
CA LEU A 143 -6.04 -0.12 -14.32
C LEU A 143 -5.22 -1.04 -15.23
N VAL A 144 -4.01 -1.39 -14.83
CA VAL A 144 -3.16 -2.33 -15.55
C VAL A 144 -3.84 -3.70 -15.67
N VAL A 145 -4.27 -4.31 -14.56
CA VAL A 145 -4.83 -5.67 -14.56
C VAL A 145 -6.14 -5.78 -15.34
N LEU A 146 -7.03 -4.79 -15.20
CA LEU A 146 -8.38 -4.84 -15.78
C LEU A 146 -8.42 -4.33 -17.23
N LEU A 147 -7.59 -3.37 -17.62
CA LEU A 147 -7.56 -2.82 -18.98
C LEU A 147 -6.56 -3.55 -19.90
N ALA A 148 -5.47 -4.11 -19.37
CA ALA A 148 -4.49 -4.76 -20.23
C ALA A 148 -5.04 -6.06 -20.87
N PRO A 149 -4.78 -6.31 -22.17
CA PRO A 149 -5.11 -7.58 -22.81
C PRO A 149 -4.40 -8.74 -22.10
N ARG A 150 -5.10 -9.87 -21.89
CA ARG A 150 -4.52 -11.05 -21.21
C ARG A 150 -3.17 -11.49 -21.81
N ARG A 151 -3.02 -11.42 -23.13
CA ARG A 151 -1.80 -11.78 -23.86
C ARG A 151 -0.58 -10.90 -23.54
N ARG A 152 -0.79 -9.67 -23.07
CA ARG A 152 0.30 -8.74 -22.73
C ARG A 152 0.60 -8.68 -21.23
N PHE A 153 -0.23 -9.30 -20.40
CA PHE A 153 -0.12 -9.17 -18.95
C PHE A 153 1.21 -9.72 -18.42
N GLU A 154 1.64 -10.88 -18.90
CA GLU A 154 2.94 -11.47 -18.55
C GLU A 154 4.10 -10.55 -18.95
N ALA A 155 4.08 -10.02 -20.18
CA ALA A 155 5.10 -9.09 -20.66
C ALA A 155 5.15 -7.81 -19.82
N ILE A 156 4.00 -7.29 -19.38
CA ILE A 156 3.93 -6.13 -18.47
C ILE A 156 4.57 -6.47 -17.13
N CYS A 157 4.26 -7.62 -16.52
CA CYS A 157 4.89 -8.04 -15.28
C CYS A 157 6.41 -8.16 -15.41
N ILE A 158 6.89 -8.79 -16.48
CA ILE A 158 8.33 -8.92 -16.77
C ILE A 158 8.96 -7.54 -16.93
N ALA A 159 8.33 -6.62 -17.66
CA ALA A 159 8.82 -5.28 -17.86
C ALA A 159 8.89 -4.48 -16.54
N VAL A 160 7.89 -4.58 -15.68
CA VAL A 160 7.90 -3.94 -14.34
C VAL A 160 9.03 -4.52 -13.48
N ILE A 161 9.22 -5.84 -13.48
CA ILE A 161 10.31 -6.47 -12.74
C ILE A 161 11.67 -6.00 -13.28
N ALA A 162 11.87 -6.03 -14.60
CA ALA A 162 13.11 -5.59 -15.22
C ALA A 162 13.40 -4.10 -14.91
N LEU A 163 12.38 -3.24 -15.01
CA LEU A 163 12.51 -1.82 -14.67
C LEU A 163 12.83 -1.60 -13.19
N SER A 164 12.33 -2.45 -12.29
CA SER A 164 12.63 -2.34 -10.86
C SER A 164 14.04 -2.78 -10.47
N LEU A 165 14.74 -3.49 -11.38
CA LEU A 165 16.12 -3.94 -11.20
C LEU A 165 17.15 -3.02 -11.87
N ALA A 166 16.71 -2.12 -12.75
CA ALA A 166 17.53 -1.17 -13.49
C ALA A 166 17.77 0.11 -12.68
#